data_AF-A0A2P8VUG9-F1
#
_entry.id   AF-A0A2P8VUG9-F1
#
_cell.length_a   1.000
_cell.length_b   1.000
_cell.length_c   1.000
_cell.angle_alpha   90.00
_cell.angle_beta   90.00
_cell.angle_gamma   90.00
#
_symmetry.space_group_name_H-M   'P 1'
#
loop_
_entity.id
_entity.type
_entity.pdbx_description
1 polymer ?
#
loop_
_entity_poly.entity_id
_entity_poly.type
_entity_poly.pdbx_seq_one_letter_code
_entity_poly.pdbx_strand_id
1 'polypeptide(L)'
;MTDPLTAAAGPIQVLIDGVTAVTDAAVNDPGDAASEITAAANVITLESRVADANATVDWLARFPGAAGNLTIFVTGRLGANGLSLRGGVPTVSQLRSGDLVVIVRGGTATIHSASRSEVGEWSFEPESGAAIVLDSLNPASDQILPLTLTVEVQMPGKFAQPQLWDGLTISALPNRVRDSATQVFAEVITNNLQRLETPVILQTRSGATVRAARLAANLTGLSDWTALIAAGGRIRLSTFRLAGGSDGNEPEPIFYRGFGDDSSPVKSGLRALEDLEEISIVAAPGYSHSWDTRRDDILAISQEIIIHCETMRYRVAALDSPDNQSLSGVREYRALLDTTYAAFYYPWVRINDPVSERVISLPPSGFMTGIYARNDIQIGVHKAPANEVVRGAIGLETLINKGQQDVLNPLGINCIRFFEGRGIRVWGARTISSDPEWKYLNIRRYFVYLEASIDRATQWAVFEPNGERLWANVRRSVEGFLETEWREGRLAGAALEEAFFVRCDRSTMTQNDIDNGRMICLIGVSPLYPAEFVIFRIGQWTADRR
;
A
#
# COMPACT_ATOMS: atom_id res chain seq x y z
N MET A 1 41.27 23.34 56.32
CA MET A 1 40.21 24.32 56.03
C MET A 1 40.69 25.13 54.84
N THR A 2 40.40 24.64 53.64
CA THR A 2 40.60 25.32 52.35
C THR A 2 39.58 24.74 51.39
N ASP A 3 38.90 25.63 50.69
CA ASP A 3 37.58 25.54 50.06
C ASP A 3 37.60 24.80 48.69
N PRO A 4 36.62 23.96 48.31
CA PRO A 4 36.68 23.11 47.12
C PRO A 4 35.95 23.68 45.88
N LEU A 5 35.90 25.01 45.70
CA LEU A 5 35.10 25.65 44.62
C LEU A 5 35.86 26.10 43.35
N THR A 6 37.14 25.74 43.16
CA THR A 6 37.92 26.21 41.99
C THR A 6 38.37 25.15 40.98
N ALA A 7 37.87 23.90 41.05
CA ALA A 7 38.23 22.84 40.09
C ALA A 7 37.19 22.55 38.99
N ALA A 8 36.08 23.30 38.93
CA ALA A 8 34.94 23.02 38.03
C ALA A 8 34.78 23.99 36.83
N ALA A 9 35.76 24.87 36.55
CA ALA A 9 35.59 25.92 35.53
C ALA A 9 36.03 25.53 34.11
N GLY A 10 36.85 24.49 33.92
CA GLY A 10 37.35 24.07 32.59
C GLY A 10 36.31 23.37 31.70
N PRO A 11 35.51 22.41 32.20
CA PRO A 11 34.59 21.63 31.35
C PRO A 11 33.32 22.39 30.94
N ILE A 12 32.89 23.37 31.75
CA ILE A 12 31.65 24.13 31.52
C ILE A 12 31.85 25.19 30.42
N GLN A 13 33.03 25.80 30.31
CA GLN A 13 33.32 26.79 29.27
C GLN A 13 33.38 26.15 27.86
N VAL A 14 33.90 24.92 27.75
CA VAL A 14 33.91 24.15 26.49
C VAL A 14 32.49 23.78 26.02
N LEU A 15 31.57 23.53 26.96
CA LEU A 15 30.14 23.29 26.67
C LEU A 15 29.42 24.56 26.21
N ILE A 16 29.76 25.72 26.77
CA ILE A 16 29.16 27.01 26.37
C ILE A 16 29.69 27.45 24.99
N ASP A 17 30.98 27.30 24.74
CA ASP A 17 31.60 27.64 23.45
C ASP A 17 31.10 26.71 22.32
N GLY A 18 30.80 25.43 22.62
CA GLY A 18 30.20 24.48 21.68
C GLY A 18 28.72 24.77 21.36
N VAL A 19 27.92 25.17 22.34
CA VAL A 19 26.51 25.54 22.13
C VAL A 19 26.38 26.84 21.31
N THR A 20 27.32 27.78 21.50
CA THR A 20 27.35 29.05 20.75
C THR A 20 27.72 28.84 19.28
N ALA A 21 28.64 27.90 18.98
CA ALA A 21 29.00 27.54 17.62
C ALA A 21 27.85 26.83 16.85
N VAL A 22 27.03 26.04 17.55
CA VAL A 22 25.85 25.35 16.97
C VAL A 22 24.69 26.31 16.74
N THR A 23 24.54 27.33 17.57
CA THR A 23 23.50 28.36 17.39
C THR A 23 23.83 29.32 16.24
N ASP A 24 25.10 29.64 16.00
CA ASP A 24 25.52 30.45 14.85
C ASP A 24 25.42 29.69 13.50
N ALA A 25 25.53 28.37 13.51
CA ALA A 25 25.33 27.53 12.32
C ALA A 25 23.84 27.42 11.92
N ALA A 26 22.94 27.32 12.91
CA ALA A 26 21.49 27.19 12.69
C ALA A 26 20.82 28.46 12.13
N VAL A 27 21.48 29.62 12.20
CA VAL A 27 20.98 30.90 11.66
C VAL A 27 21.28 31.05 10.16
N ASN A 28 22.25 30.30 9.62
CA ASN A 28 22.75 30.50 8.24
C ASN A 28 22.28 29.44 7.22
N ASP A 29 21.90 28.23 7.64
CA ASP A 29 21.27 27.22 6.76
C ASP A 29 20.32 26.27 7.54
N PRO A 30 18.99 26.47 7.47
CA PRO A 30 18.03 25.70 8.27
C PRO A 30 17.86 24.23 7.84
N GLY A 31 18.34 23.85 6.66
CA GLY A 31 18.08 22.53 6.06
C GLY A 31 18.96 21.41 6.65
N ASP A 32 20.22 21.69 6.93
CA ASP A 32 21.18 20.70 7.45
C ASP A 32 21.29 20.68 8.97
N ALA A 33 20.88 21.76 9.66
CA ALA A 33 20.94 21.83 11.11
C ALA A 33 20.06 20.77 11.80
N ALA A 34 18.89 20.42 11.23
CA ALA A 34 18.01 19.40 11.80
C ALA A 34 18.57 17.97 11.67
N SER A 35 19.33 17.69 10.61
CA SER A 35 19.92 16.36 10.36
C SER A 35 21.15 16.14 11.26
N GLU A 36 21.98 17.18 11.43
CA GLU A 36 23.16 17.13 12.30
C GLU A 36 22.81 17.23 13.79
N ILE A 37 21.78 17.99 14.19
CA ILE A 37 21.27 17.99 15.58
C ILE A 37 20.69 16.62 15.95
N THR A 38 20.03 15.93 15.02
CA THR A 38 19.51 14.57 15.25
C THR A 38 20.63 13.53 15.28
N ALA A 39 21.66 13.68 14.44
CA ALA A 39 22.83 12.80 14.46
C ALA A 39 23.70 13.01 15.72
N ALA A 40 23.93 14.25 16.16
CA ALA A 40 24.67 14.56 17.37
C ALA A 40 23.90 14.19 18.65
N ALA A 41 22.58 14.36 18.69
CA ALA A 41 21.73 13.90 19.79
C ALA A 41 21.70 12.36 19.91
N ASN A 42 21.82 11.65 18.78
CA ASN A 42 21.91 10.18 18.75
C ASN A 42 23.32 9.65 19.07
N VAL A 43 24.38 10.45 18.87
CA VAL A 43 25.76 10.06 19.23
C VAL A 43 26.05 10.35 20.71
N ILE A 44 25.47 11.40 21.30
CA ILE A 44 25.73 11.79 22.70
C ILE A 44 24.95 10.92 23.71
N THR A 45 23.95 10.13 23.29
CA THR A 45 23.14 9.30 24.21
C THR A 45 23.62 7.86 24.39
N LEU A 46 24.71 7.43 23.75
CA LEU A 46 25.13 6.01 23.78
C LEU A 46 26.44 5.69 24.50
N GLU A 47 27.17 6.67 25.06
CA GLU A 47 28.47 6.39 25.70
C GLU A 47 28.53 6.48 27.23
N SER A 48 27.48 6.88 27.93
CA SER A 48 27.53 6.81 29.40
C SER A 48 26.16 6.80 30.06
N ARG A 49 25.77 5.61 30.59
CA ARG A 49 24.95 5.34 31.80
C ARG A 49 23.69 6.21 32.01
N VAL A 50 22.49 5.69 32.26
CA VAL A 50 22.02 4.84 33.38
C VAL A 50 20.59 4.43 32.99
N ALA A 51 20.18 3.17 33.05
CA ALA A 51 18.75 2.83 33.09
C ALA A 51 18.46 1.41 33.59
N ASP A 52 17.27 1.31 34.18
CA ASP A 52 16.68 0.29 35.04
C ASP A 52 16.81 -1.18 34.55
N ALA A 53 17.14 -2.09 35.48
CA ALA A 53 17.25 -3.53 35.23
C ALA A 53 15.89 -4.20 34.91
N ASN A 54 14.77 -3.46 35.04
CA ASN A 54 13.41 -3.99 34.94
C ASN A 54 12.63 -3.61 33.67
N ALA A 55 13.23 -2.95 32.68
CA ALA A 55 12.53 -2.56 31.46
C ALA A 55 12.04 -3.81 30.68
N THR A 56 10.72 -3.99 30.59
CA THR A 56 10.08 -5.01 29.75
C THR A 56 10.01 -4.56 28.30
N VAL A 57 9.99 -5.54 27.42
CA VAL A 57 10.06 -5.37 25.97
C VAL A 57 8.72 -5.80 25.41
N ASP A 58 8.11 -4.97 24.59
CA ASP A 58 6.81 -5.23 24.01
C ASP A 58 6.94 -5.44 22.51
N TRP A 59 6.23 -6.45 22.03
CA TRP A 59 5.92 -6.60 20.63
C TRP A 59 4.60 -5.90 20.36
N LEU A 60 4.55 -5.11 19.29
CA LEU A 60 3.34 -4.44 18.82
C LEU A 60 3.07 -4.85 17.37
N ALA A 61 1.80 -4.89 16.98
CA ALA A 61 1.45 -5.03 15.58
C ALA A 61 1.78 -3.71 14.86
N ARG A 62 2.46 -3.78 13.72
CA ARG A 62 2.74 -2.58 12.91
C ARG A 62 1.48 -2.03 12.27
N PHE A 63 0.60 -2.93 11.83
CA PHE A 63 -0.63 -2.58 11.14
C PHE A 63 -1.83 -2.76 12.08
N PRO A 64 -2.77 -1.80 12.09
CA PRO A 64 -4.02 -1.96 12.80
C PRO A 64 -4.88 -3.05 12.14
N GLY A 65 -5.92 -3.49 12.82
CA GLY A 65 -6.84 -4.52 12.31
C GLY A 65 -6.73 -5.86 13.03
N ALA A 66 -7.65 -6.77 12.72
CA ALA A 66 -7.65 -8.14 13.20
C ALA A 66 -6.43 -8.93 12.69
N ALA A 67 -5.85 -8.51 11.55
CA ALA A 67 -4.58 -9.02 11.04
C ALA A 67 -3.40 -8.79 12.03
N GLY A 68 -3.51 -7.79 12.92
CA GLY A 68 -2.54 -7.53 13.99
C GLY A 68 -2.55 -8.55 15.13
N ASN A 69 -3.50 -9.50 15.14
CA ASN A 69 -3.56 -10.58 16.15
C ASN A 69 -2.55 -11.69 15.85
N LEU A 70 -1.26 -11.36 15.92
CA LEU A 70 -0.13 -12.20 15.50
C LEU A 70 0.36 -13.10 16.63
N THR A 71 0.97 -14.23 16.27
CA THR A 71 1.78 -15.03 17.19
C THR A 71 3.23 -14.97 16.76
N ILE A 72 4.13 -14.61 17.68
CA ILE A 72 5.55 -14.41 17.42
C ILE A 72 6.31 -15.48 18.19
N PHE A 73 7.21 -16.17 17.52
CA PHE A 73 8.12 -17.12 18.12
C PHE A 73 9.55 -16.60 18.02
N VAL A 74 10.24 -16.58 19.16
CA VAL A 74 11.66 -16.24 19.21
C VAL A 74 12.44 -17.49 19.58
N THR A 75 13.41 -17.84 18.74
CA THR A 75 14.25 -19.02 18.88
C THR A 75 15.71 -18.57 19.02
N GLY A 76 16.39 -19.05 20.06
CA GLY A 76 17.82 -18.82 20.23
C GLY A 76 18.61 -20.01 19.70
N ARG A 77 19.67 -19.74 18.92
CA ARG A 77 20.56 -20.77 18.38
C ARG A 77 22.01 -20.46 18.75
N LEU A 78 22.66 -21.43 19.38
CA LEU A 78 24.07 -21.35 19.72
C LEU A 78 24.93 -21.84 18.54
N GLY A 79 26.00 -21.09 18.28
CA GLY A 79 27.07 -21.43 17.36
C GLY A 79 28.16 -22.29 18.02
N ALA A 80 29.21 -22.59 17.25
CA ALA A 80 30.38 -23.30 17.75
C ALA A 80 31.24 -22.38 18.66
N ASN A 81 32.06 -22.99 19.50
CA ASN A 81 32.99 -22.24 20.36
C ASN A 81 33.98 -21.40 19.52
N GLY A 82 33.92 -20.09 19.70
CA GLY A 82 34.80 -19.12 19.04
C GLY A 82 36.08 -18.81 19.81
N LEU A 83 36.18 -19.22 21.08
CA LEU A 83 37.35 -18.96 21.94
C LEU A 83 38.46 -19.98 21.69
N SER A 84 39.67 -19.51 21.42
CA SER A 84 40.85 -20.34 21.14
C SER A 84 42.15 -19.67 21.59
N LEU A 85 43.25 -20.43 21.62
CA LEU A 85 44.60 -19.91 21.89
C LEU A 85 45.35 -19.72 20.57
N ARG A 86 45.89 -18.52 20.35
CA ARG A 86 46.85 -18.25 19.28
C ARG A 86 48.11 -17.64 19.88
N GLY A 87 49.23 -18.36 19.82
CA GLY A 87 50.50 -17.89 20.37
C GLY A 87 50.48 -17.69 21.89
N GLY A 88 49.63 -18.42 22.62
CA GLY A 88 49.49 -18.31 24.08
C GLY A 88 48.55 -17.20 24.57
N VAL A 89 48.01 -16.40 23.65
CA VAL A 89 47.04 -15.33 23.96
C VAL A 89 45.63 -15.81 23.62
N PRO A 90 44.62 -15.56 24.50
CA PRO A 90 43.22 -15.80 24.18
C PRO A 90 42.79 -15.01 22.94
N THR A 91 42.16 -15.68 21.99
CA THR A 91 41.66 -15.07 20.75
C THR A 91 40.26 -15.56 20.44
N VAL A 92 39.43 -14.67 19.89
CA VAL A 92 38.07 -15.01 19.44
C VAL A 92 38.02 -14.96 17.92
N SER A 93 37.42 -15.99 17.34
CA SER A 93 37.16 -16.10 15.91
C SER A 93 35.67 -15.98 15.61
N GLN A 94 35.33 -15.58 14.38
CA GLN A 94 33.95 -15.52 13.88
C GLN A 94 33.01 -14.59 14.66
N LEU A 95 33.54 -13.52 15.25
CA LEU A 95 32.78 -12.52 15.99
C LEU A 95 32.92 -11.13 15.36
N ARG A 96 31.83 -10.36 15.41
CA ARG A 96 31.73 -8.95 15.04
C ARG A 96 31.30 -8.14 16.25
N SER A 97 31.67 -6.86 16.28
CA SER A 97 31.15 -5.94 17.31
C SER A 97 29.62 -5.89 17.19
N GLY A 98 28.92 -6.00 18.33
CA GLY A 98 27.47 -6.11 18.40
C GLY A 98 26.91 -7.53 18.18
N ASP A 99 27.71 -8.58 18.19
CA ASP A 99 27.20 -9.97 18.28
C ASP A 99 26.74 -10.28 19.71
N LEU A 100 25.70 -11.09 19.84
CA LEU A 100 25.35 -11.73 21.10
C LEU A 100 26.19 -13.00 21.28
N VAL A 101 26.67 -13.25 22.50
CA VAL A 101 27.41 -14.45 22.86
C VAL A 101 26.94 -15.00 24.19
N VAL A 102 27.02 -16.32 24.34
CA VAL A 102 26.90 -17.00 25.63
C VAL A 102 28.30 -17.40 26.06
N ILE A 103 28.71 -16.95 27.24
CA ILE A 103 30.00 -17.29 27.84
C ILE A 103 29.77 -18.36 28.89
N VAL A 104 30.44 -19.49 28.71
CA VAL A 104 30.46 -20.58 29.69
C VAL A 104 31.71 -20.43 30.54
N ARG A 105 31.54 -20.20 31.84
CA ARG A 105 32.65 -20.03 32.80
C ARG A 105 32.28 -20.66 34.13
N GLY A 106 33.15 -21.53 34.66
CA GLY A 106 32.92 -22.15 35.97
C GLY A 106 31.63 -22.98 36.08
N GLY A 107 31.13 -23.51 34.96
CA GLY A 107 29.90 -24.30 34.90
C GLY A 107 28.60 -23.51 34.72
N THR A 108 28.65 -22.17 34.71
CA THR A 108 27.52 -21.29 34.39
C THR A 108 27.64 -20.71 33.00
N ALA A 109 26.52 -20.58 32.29
CA ALA A 109 26.47 -20.02 30.95
C ALA A 109 25.57 -18.78 30.91
N THR A 110 26.14 -17.60 30.72
CA THR A 110 25.40 -16.33 30.74
C THR A 110 25.56 -15.55 29.43
N ILE A 111 24.53 -14.77 29.08
CA ILE A 111 24.49 -14.00 27.84
C ILE A 111 25.20 -12.65 27.96
N HIS A 112 25.91 -12.27 26.90
CA HIS A 112 26.65 -11.04 26.80
C HIS A 112 26.52 -10.43 25.39
N SER A 113 26.69 -9.12 25.30
CA SER A 113 26.91 -8.40 24.05
C SER A 113 28.40 -8.19 23.84
N ALA A 114 28.93 -8.58 22.69
CA ALA A 114 30.33 -8.38 22.37
C ALA A 114 30.57 -6.98 21.79
N SER A 115 31.61 -6.31 22.27
CA SER A 115 32.09 -5.05 21.71
C SER A 115 33.60 -5.14 21.49
N ARG A 116 34.07 -4.49 20.42
CA ARG A 116 35.49 -4.40 20.10
C ARG A 116 35.92 -2.94 20.15
N SER A 117 36.96 -2.64 20.94
CA SER A 117 37.53 -1.30 21.01
C SER A 117 38.29 -0.94 19.73
N GLU A 118 38.59 0.35 19.54
CA GLU A 118 39.42 0.83 18.42
C GLU A 118 40.83 0.22 18.43
N VAL A 119 41.35 -0.10 19.62
CA VAL A 119 42.66 -0.74 19.83
C VAL A 119 42.58 -2.26 19.57
N GLY A 120 41.40 -2.78 19.25
CA GLY A 120 41.18 -4.17 18.83
C GLY A 120 40.89 -5.15 19.96
N GLU A 121 40.76 -4.67 21.20
CA GLU A 121 40.45 -5.47 22.39
C GLU A 121 38.97 -5.83 22.46
N TRP A 122 38.66 -7.04 22.91
CA TRP A 122 37.29 -7.53 23.06
C TRP A 122 36.79 -7.42 24.49
N SER A 123 35.60 -6.87 24.65
CA SER A 123 34.85 -6.88 25.90
C SER A 123 33.44 -7.43 25.71
N PHE A 124 32.91 -8.06 26.74
CA PHE A 124 31.63 -8.75 26.73
C PHE A 124 30.75 -8.18 27.84
N GLU A 125 29.72 -7.44 27.48
CA GLU A 125 28.83 -6.79 28.43
C GLU A 125 27.67 -7.74 28.81
N PRO A 126 27.57 -8.18 30.09
CA PRO A 126 26.49 -9.06 30.55
C PRO A 126 25.16 -8.32 30.70
N GLU A 127 24.09 -9.07 30.95
CA GLU A 127 22.77 -8.52 31.31
C GLU A 127 22.83 -7.47 32.43
N SER A 128 23.67 -7.71 33.44
CA SER A 128 23.88 -6.82 34.58
C SER A 128 25.30 -6.98 35.12
N GLY A 129 25.86 -5.93 35.71
CA GLY A 129 27.23 -5.93 36.23
C GLY A 129 28.29 -5.46 35.23
N ALA A 130 29.55 -5.78 35.53
CA ALA A 130 30.73 -5.33 34.79
C ALA A 130 31.01 -6.20 33.56
N ALA A 131 31.56 -5.60 32.51
CA ALA A 131 31.97 -6.31 31.31
C ALA A 131 33.15 -7.26 31.59
N ILE A 132 33.17 -8.39 30.91
CA ILE A 132 34.27 -9.36 30.93
C ILE A 132 35.22 -9.02 29.78
N VAL A 133 36.51 -8.89 30.08
CA VAL A 133 37.55 -8.69 29.05
C VAL A 133 38.06 -10.05 28.59
N LEU A 134 38.37 -10.19 27.29
CA LEU A 134 38.83 -11.45 26.70
C LEU A 134 40.01 -12.08 27.43
N ASP A 135 40.99 -11.29 27.85
CA ASP A 135 42.20 -11.78 28.54
C ASP A 135 41.92 -12.40 29.91
N SER A 136 40.73 -12.13 30.48
CA SER A 136 40.31 -12.73 31.75
C SER A 136 39.69 -14.12 31.61
N LEU A 137 39.50 -14.60 30.38
CA LEU A 137 38.92 -15.91 30.07
C LEU A 137 40.03 -16.95 29.85
N ASN A 138 39.78 -18.18 30.29
CA ASN A 138 40.69 -19.31 30.11
C ASN A 138 40.21 -20.22 28.97
N PRO A 139 40.85 -20.22 27.78
CA PRO A 139 40.41 -21.03 26.64
C PRO A 139 40.43 -22.56 26.86
N ALA A 140 41.08 -23.05 27.93
CA ALA A 140 41.08 -24.46 28.27
C ALA A 140 39.81 -24.92 29.00
N SER A 141 39.10 -24.02 29.69
CA SER A 141 37.91 -24.33 30.49
C SER A 141 36.67 -23.55 30.08
N ASP A 142 36.87 -22.34 29.55
CA ASP A 142 35.81 -21.40 29.22
C ASP A 142 35.46 -21.51 27.73
N GLN A 143 34.24 -21.12 27.38
CA GLN A 143 33.76 -21.12 26.00
C GLN A 143 33.04 -19.82 25.67
N ILE A 144 33.13 -19.38 24.41
CA ILE A 144 32.33 -18.28 23.87
C ILE A 144 31.53 -18.85 22.70
N LEU A 145 30.22 -18.96 22.89
CA LEU A 145 29.29 -19.49 21.91
C LEU A 145 28.50 -18.33 21.30
N PRO A 146 28.66 -17.99 20.00
CA PRO A 146 27.84 -16.98 19.36
C PRO A 146 26.35 -17.35 19.44
N LEU A 147 25.50 -16.38 19.73
CA LEU A 147 24.06 -16.55 19.79
C LEU A 147 23.41 -15.78 18.65
N THR A 148 22.66 -16.50 17.82
CA THR A 148 21.78 -15.90 16.81
C THR A 148 20.33 -16.12 17.20
N LEU A 149 19.51 -15.11 16.96
CA LEU A 149 18.07 -15.15 17.16
C LEU A 149 17.37 -15.38 15.83
N THR A 150 16.33 -16.20 15.87
CA THR A 150 15.39 -16.38 14.78
C THR A 150 14.03 -15.91 15.26
N VAL A 151 13.41 -14.97 14.54
CA VAL A 151 12.07 -14.48 14.80
C VAL A 151 11.14 -15.02 13.73
N GLU A 152 10.11 -15.72 14.15
CA GLU A 152 9.04 -16.24 13.28
C GLU A 152 7.74 -15.53 13.64
N VAL A 153 7.06 -14.94 12.67
CA VAL A 153 5.75 -14.31 12.86
C VAL A 153 4.70 -15.11 12.12
N GLN A 154 3.76 -15.66 12.88
CA GLN A 154 2.61 -16.38 12.37
C GLN A 154 1.38 -15.47 12.40
N MET A 155 0.83 -15.19 11.22
CA MET A 155 -0.45 -14.50 11.09
C MET A 155 -1.62 -15.47 11.36
N PRO A 156 -2.75 -14.99 11.88
CA PRO A 156 -3.95 -15.81 12.01
C PRO A 156 -4.53 -16.09 10.61
N GLY A 157 -4.88 -17.33 10.32
CA GLY A 157 -5.51 -17.71 9.05
C GLY A 157 -5.07 -19.07 8.54
N LYS A 158 -5.91 -19.71 7.72
CA LYS A 158 -5.69 -21.07 7.21
C LYS A 158 -4.49 -21.19 6.25
N PHE A 159 -4.07 -20.09 5.63
CA PHE A 159 -2.96 -20.03 4.67
C PHE A 159 -1.87 -19.02 5.05
N ALA A 160 -1.81 -18.60 6.32
CA ALA A 160 -0.75 -17.73 6.79
C ALA A 160 0.59 -18.47 6.71
N GLN A 161 1.43 -18.10 5.74
CA GLN A 161 2.82 -18.54 5.76
C GLN A 161 3.54 -17.81 6.88
N PRO A 162 4.25 -18.52 7.77
CA PRO A 162 5.05 -17.86 8.78
C PRO A 162 6.15 -17.05 8.09
N GLN A 163 6.30 -15.80 8.50
CA GLN A 163 7.42 -14.97 8.06
C GLN A 163 8.59 -15.20 8.99
N LEU A 164 9.78 -15.42 8.43
CA LEU A 164 10.96 -15.84 9.17
C LEU A 164 12.12 -14.86 8.96
N TRP A 165 12.68 -14.37 10.05
CA TRP A 165 13.93 -13.62 10.08
C TRP A 165 14.95 -14.42 10.88
N ASP A 166 16.02 -14.86 10.23
CA ASP A 166 17.07 -15.69 10.83
C ASP A 166 18.41 -14.95 10.94
N GLY A 167 19.28 -15.43 11.82
CA GLY A 167 20.63 -14.88 11.99
C GLY A 167 20.67 -13.51 12.66
N LEU A 168 19.64 -13.16 13.45
CA LEU A 168 19.54 -11.86 14.09
C LEU A 168 20.43 -11.77 15.34
N THR A 169 20.98 -10.59 15.58
CA THR A 169 21.61 -10.18 16.82
C THR A 169 20.78 -9.06 17.48
N ILE A 170 21.31 -8.44 18.52
CA ILE A 170 20.78 -7.21 19.11
C ILE A 170 21.93 -6.21 19.22
N SER A 171 21.83 -5.12 18.46
CA SER A 171 22.83 -4.07 18.41
C SER A 171 22.25 -2.74 17.94
N ALA A 172 22.76 -1.64 18.48
CA ALA A 172 22.49 -0.28 18.02
C ALA A 172 23.55 0.25 17.03
N LEU A 173 24.55 -0.56 16.69
CA LEU A 173 25.64 -0.11 15.82
C LEU A 173 25.13 0.14 14.38
N PRO A 174 25.54 1.24 13.72
CA PRO A 174 25.08 1.59 12.37
C PRO A 174 25.37 0.52 11.30
N ASN A 175 26.43 -0.28 11.49
CA ASN A 175 26.77 -1.37 10.58
C ASN A 175 25.92 -2.65 10.79
N ARG A 176 24.95 -2.63 11.71
CA ARG A 176 24.11 -3.78 12.09
C ARG A 176 22.62 -3.59 11.77
N VAL A 177 22.31 -2.64 10.90
CA VAL A 177 20.91 -2.29 10.53
C VAL A 177 20.15 -3.47 9.90
N ARG A 178 20.85 -4.40 9.24
CA ARG A 178 20.22 -5.52 8.51
C ARG A 178 20.07 -6.80 9.34
N ASP A 179 20.89 -6.97 10.37
CA ASP A 179 20.99 -8.19 11.16
C ASP A 179 20.68 -7.96 12.65
N SER A 180 20.32 -6.75 13.08
CA SER A 180 19.88 -6.46 14.44
C SER A 180 18.35 -6.46 14.56
N ALA A 181 17.80 -7.24 15.48
CA ALA A 181 16.35 -7.30 15.73
C ALA A 181 15.75 -5.92 16.09
N THR A 182 16.49 -5.07 16.82
CA THR A 182 16.04 -3.72 17.19
C THR A 182 15.99 -2.75 16.01
N GLN A 183 16.68 -3.06 14.91
CA GLN A 183 16.69 -2.27 13.68
C GLN A 183 15.69 -2.83 12.66
N VAL A 184 15.67 -4.16 12.50
CA VAL A 184 14.74 -4.86 11.60
C VAL A 184 13.29 -4.64 12.01
N PHE A 185 13.00 -4.67 13.31
CA PHE A 185 11.66 -4.46 13.86
C PHE A 185 11.49 -3.06 14.48
N ALA A 186 12.28 -2.08 14.04
CA ALA A 186 12.17 -0.72 14.54
C ALA A 186 10.78 -0.11 14.25
N GLU A 187 10.32 0.80 15.11
CA GLU A 187 9.09 1.56 14.87
C GLU A 187 9.19 2.33 13.54
N VAL A 188 10.32 3.00 13.33
CA VAL A 188 10.64 3.75 12.11
C VAL A 188 11.65 2.95 11.27
N ILE A 189 11.25 2.57 10.06
CA ILE A 189 12.11 1.90 9.07
C ILE A 189 12.21 2.80 7.84
N THR A 190 13.42 3.19 7.44
CA THR A 190 13.67 4.09 6.31
C THR A 190 13.29 3.47 4.97
N ASN A 191 13.45 2.15 4.82
CA ASN A 191 13.06 1.44 3.61
C ASN A 191 11.55 1.15 3.62
N ASN A 192 10.81 1.76 2.69
CA ASN A 192 9.35 1.62 2.60
C ASN A 192 8.88 0.17 2.34
N LEU A 193 9.59 -0.58 1.49
CA LEU A 193 9.22 -1.97 1.20
C LEU A 193 9.38 -2.83 2.45
N GLN A 194 10.53 -2.74 3.12
CA GLN A 194 10.77 -3.45 4.38
C GLN A 194 9.73 -3.06 5.45
N ARG A 195 9.37 -1.78 5.53
CA ARG A 195 8.33 -1.28 6.45
C ARG A 195 6.97 -1.92 6.18
N LEU A 196 6.60 -2.12 4.91
CA LEU A 196 5.34 -2.76 4.53
C LEU A 196 5.35 -4.29 4.76
N GLU A 197 6.51 -4.92 4.62
CA GLU A 197 6.66 -6.36 4.80
C GLU A 197 6.80 -6.78 6.28
N THR A 198 7.29 -5.90 7.16
CA THR A 198 7.55 -6.22 8.57
C THR A 198 6.30 -6.01 9.42
N PRO A 199 5.60 -7.07 9.88
CA PRO A 199 4.27 -6.95 10.49
C PRO A 199 4.28 -6.53 11.97
N VAL A 200 5.45 -6.51 12.61
CA VAL A 200 5.61 -6.25 14.04
C VAL A 200 6.63 -5.17 14.31
N ILE A 201 6.50 -4.55 15.47
CA ILE A 201 7.43 -3.58 16.05
C ILE A 201 7.96 -4.15 17.36
N LEU A 202 9.26 -4.02 17.58
CA LEU A 202 9.92 -4.33 18.83
C LEU A 202 10.24 -3.01 19.55
N GLN A 203 9.61 -2.79 20.71
CA GLN A 203 9.79 -1.55 21.47
C GLN A 203 10.15 -1.87 22.93
N THR A 204 10.93 -0.99 23.57
CA THR A 204 11.15 -1.01 25.02
C THR A 204 10.13 -0.10 25.69
N ARG A 205 9.54 -0.51 26.83
CA ARG A 205 8.64 0.40 27.56
C ARG A 205 9.42 1.62 28.05
N SER A 206 8.90 2.80 27.72
CA SER A 206 9.28 4.12 28.25
C SER A 206 10.76 4.49 28.15
N GLY A 207 11.25 4.83 26.95
CA GLY A 207 12.51 5.59 26.75
C GLY A 207 13.78 5.02 27.41
N ALA A 208 13.71 3.81 27.96
CA ALA A 208 14.75 3.21 28.77
C ALA A 208 15.75 2.53 27.85
N THR A 209 17.02 2.85 28.04
CA THR A 209 18.11 2.15 27.36
C THR A 209 18.26 0.76 27.97
N VAL A 210 18.09 -0.29 27.17
CA VAL A 210 18.22 -1.68 27.61
C VAL A 210 19.50 -2.26 27.03
N ARG A 211 20.32 -2.90 27.89
CA ARG A 211 21.50 -3.65 27.43
C ARG A 211 21.09 -4.73 26.44
N ALA A 212 21.86 -4.91 25.36
CA ALA A 212 21.56 -5.91 24.34
C ALA A 212 21.43 -7.33 24.92
N ALA A 213 22.32 -7.71 25.85
CA ALA A 213 22.25 -8.98 26.57
C ALA A 213 20.95 -9.13 27.38
N ARG A 214 20.50 -8.06 28.05
CA ARG A 214 19.25 -8.04 28.84
C ARG A 214 18.02 -8.15 27.94
N LEU A 215 18.02 -7.42 26.83
CA LEU A 215 16.96 -7.49 25.82
C LEU A 215 16.87 -8.90 25.22
N ALA A 216 18.00 -9.52 24.89
CA ALA A 216 18.05 -10.89 24.40
C ALA A 216 17.58 -11.91 25.45
N ALA A 217 17.95 -11.72 26.72
CA ALA A 217 17.43 -12.54 27.83
C ALA A 217 15.92 -12.41 27.97
N ASN A 218 15.36 -11.19 27.86
CA ASN A 218 13.91 -10.95 27.90
C ASN A 218 13.19 -11.60 26.71
N LEU A 219 13.75 -11.50 25.51
CA LEU A 219 13.16 -12.07 24.29
C LEU A 219 13.21 -13.61 24.24
N THR A 220 14.16 -14.20 24.96
CA THR A 220 14.33 -15.66 25.05
C THR A 220 13.80 -16.24 26.36
N GLY A 221 13.45 -15.42 27.34
CA GLY A 221 13.05 -15.87 28.67
C GLY A 221 14.15 -16.61 29.45
N LEU A 222 15.43 -16.51 29.03
CA LEU A 222 16.56 -17.20 29.65
C LEU A 222 17.71 -16.24 29.95
N SER A 223 18.14 -16.24 31.21
CA SER A 223 19.40 -15.63 31.65
C SER A 223 20.54 -16.64 31.88
N ASP A 224 20.20 -17.92 32.12
CA ASP A 224 21.13 -19.04 32.24
C ASP A 224 20.90 -20.06 31.12
N TRP A 225 21.97 -20.32 30.36
CA TRP A 225 21.98 -21.14 29.15
C TRP A 225 22.54 -22.56 29.39
N THR A 226 22.88 -22.90 30.64
CA THR A 226 23.59 -24.15 30.99
C THR A 226 22.80 -25.39 30.59
N ALA A 227 21.49 -25.41 30.87
CA ALA A 227 20.60 -26.52 30.52
C ALA A 227 20.44 -26.69 29.00
N LEU A 228 20.50 -25.60 28.23
CA LEU A 228 20.37 -25.66 26.78
C LEU A 228 21.61 -26.27 26.12
N ILE A 229 22.79 -25.89 26.61
CA ILE A 229 24.06 -26.43 26.13
C ILE A 229 24.07 -27.95 26.34
N ALA A 230 23.60 -28.43 27.50
CA ALA A 230 23.43 -29.86 27.76
C ALA A 230 22.44 -30.56 26.81
N ALA A 231 21.45 -29.83 26.29
CA ALA A 231 20.42 -30.34 25.37
C ALA A 231 20.78 -30.23 23.87
N GLY A 232 22.00 -29.82 23.51
CA GLY A 232 22.46 -29.79 22.11
C GLY A 232 22.16 -28.48 21.35
N GLY A 233 21.90 -27.37 22.05
CA GLY A 233 22.06 -26.02 21.49
C GLY A 233 20.93 -25.47 20.60
N ARG A 234 19.74 -26.10 20.59
CA ARG A 234 18.54 -25.59 19.91
C ARG A 234 17.32 -25.60 20.83
N ILE A 235 16.65 -24.46 20.99
CA ILE A 235 15.39 -24.36 21.74
C ILE A 235 14.52 -23.20 21.23
N ARG A 236 13.21 -23.44 21.16
CA ARG A 236 12.18 -22.43 20.92
C ARG A 236 11.82 -21.82 22.27
N LEU A 237 12.00 -20.51 22.44
CA LEU A 237 12.17 -19.96 23.79
C LEU A 237 11.21 -18.88 24.23
N SER A 238 10.47 -18.23 23.34
CA SER A 238 9.33 -17.42 23.77
C SER A 238 8.26 -17.36 22.71
N THR A 239 7.00 -17.41 23.16
CA THR A 239 5.83 -17.19 22.33
C THR A 239 5.14 -15.92 22.82
N PHE A 240 5.05 -14.93 21.95
CA PHE A 240 4.31 -13.69 22.20
C PHE A 240 3.03 -13.72 21.38
N ARG A 241 1.88 -13.51 22.03
CA ARG A 241 0.59 -13.46 21.35
C ARG A 241 0.04 -12.04 21.41
N LEU A 242 -0.05 -11.40 20.26
CA LEU A 242 -0.74 -10.14 20.09
C LEU A 242 -2.24 -10.42 19.97
N ALA A 243 -3.03 -9.62 20.68
CA ALA A 243 -4.49 -9.74 20.73
C ALA A 243 -5.11 -8.35 20.87
N GLY A 244 -6.42 -8.24 20.60
CA GLY A 244 -7.16 -6.97 20.69
C GLY A 244 -7.19 -6.16 19.39
N GLY A 245 -6.51 -6.63 18.34
CA GLY A 245 -6.67 -6.10 16.99
C GLY A 245 -8.10 -6.38 16.48
N SER A 246 -8.74 -5.36 15.94
CA SER A 246 -10.07 -5.42 15.33
C SER A 246 -10.05 -4.61 14.04
N ASP A 247 -10.71 -5.10 12.99
CA ASP A 247 -10.91 -4.37 11.74
C ASP A 247 -11.90 -3.19 11.88
N GLY A 248 -12.40 -2.99 13.11
CA GLY A 248 -13.32 -1.91 13.44
C GLY A 248 -14.77 -2.29 13.15
N ASN A 249 -15.62 -1.27 13.16
CA ASN A 249 -17.00 -1.38 12.71
C ASN A 249 -17.05 -1.15 11.19
N GLU A 250 -18.12 -1.61 10.58
CA GLU A 250 -18.42 -1.32 9.19
C GLU A 250 -18.38 0.20 8.92
N PRO A 251 -17.67 0.67 7.88
CA PRO A 251 -17.48 2.10 7.64
C PRO A 251 -18.78 2.81 7.24
N GLU A 252 -19.03 3.94 7.91
CA GLU A 252 -20.09 4.90 7.56
C GLU A 252 -19.73 5.72 6.30
N PRO A 253 -20.71 6.34 5.62
CA PRO A 253 -20.48 7.11 4.38
C PRO A 253 -19.40 8.19 4.48
N ILE A 254 -19.25 8.83 5.64
CA ILE A 254 -18.23 9.87 5.85
C ILE A 254 -16.80 9.32 5.73
N PHE A 255 -16.57 8.06 6.08
CA PHE A 255 -15.25 7.42 5.94
C PHE A 255 -14.93 7.06 4.49
N TYR A 256 -15.95 6.79 3.67
CA TYR A 256 -15.78 6.62 2.21
C TYR A 256 -15.44 7.94 1.55
N ARG A 257 -16.15 9.03 1.86
CA ARG A 257 -15.77 10.38 1.42
C ARG A 257 -14.32 10.68 1.84
N GLY A 258 -14.03 10.41 3.10
CA GLY A 258 -12.73 10.64 3.70
C GLY A 258 -12.56 12.03 4.28
N PHE A 259 -11.52 12.17 5.11
CA PHE A 259 -11.13 13.39 5.80
C PHE A 259 -9.85 13.97 5.20
N GLY A 260 -9.57 15.24 5.55
CA GLY A 260 -8.45 16.00 5.04
C GLY A 260 -8.81 16.83 3.81
N ASP A 261 -7.93 17.77 3.49
CA ASP A 261 -7.97 18.67 2.34
C ASP A 261 -6.52 18.96 1.88
N ASP A 262 -6.34 19.88 0.93
CA ASP A 262 -5.01 20.24 0.40
C ASP A 262 -4.07 20.86 1.44
N SER A 263 -4.58 21.27 2.61
CA SER A 263 -3.78 21.77 3.73
C SER A 263 -3.41 20.68 4.73
N SER A 264 -4.02 19.50 4.61
CA SER A 264 -3.84 18.39 5.53
C SER A 264 -2.63 17.54 5.10
N PRO A 265 -1.75 17.12 6.03
CA PRO A 265 -0.58 16.31 5.67
C PRO A 265 -0.95 14.91 5.16
N VAL A 266 -2.16 14.43 5.48
CA VAL A 266 -2.68 13.13 5.03
C VAL A 266 -4.18 13.27 4.75
N LYS A 267 -4.62 12.84 3.57
CA LYS A 267 -6.02 12.64 3.21
C LYS A 267 -6.40 11.17 3.41
N SER A 268 -7.70 10.89 3.58
CA SER A 268 -8.24 9.52 3.73
C SER A 268 -9.42 9.29 2.79
N GLY A 269 -9.94 8.06 2.72
CA GLY A 269 -11.08 7.70 1.87
C GLY A 269 -10.86 8.02 0.39
N LEU A 270 -11.92 8.47 -0.29
CA LEU A 270 -11.88 8.90 -1.68
C LEU A 270 -11.03 10.17 -1.88
N ARG A 271 -10.98 11.07 -0.88
CA ARG A 271 -10.11 12.27 -0.93
C ARG A 271 -8.64 11.94 -1.09
N ALA A 272 -8.17 10.83 -0.51
CA ALA A 272 -6.79 10.37 -0.72
C ALA A 272 -6.47 10.03 -2.18
N LEU A 273 -7.50 9.76 -3.00
CA LEU A 273 -7.36 9.44 -4.42
C LEU A 273 -7.40 10.70 -5.31
N GLU A 274 -7.67 11.88 -4.75
CA GLU A 274 -7.69 13.15 -5.50
C GLU A 274 -6.27 13.53 -5.95
N ASP A 275 -5.28 13.29 -5.10
CA ASP A 275 -3.86 13.59 -5.38
C ASP A 275 -3.24 12.66 -6.43
N LEU A 276 -3.98 11.62 -6.84
CA LEU A 276 -3.55 10.62 -7.82
C LEU A 276 -4.34 10.82 -9.12
N GLU A 277 -3.71 11.53 -10.07
CA GLU A 277 -4.32 11.85 -11.36
C GLU A 277 -4.50 10.64 -12.28
N GLU A 278 -3.69 9.58 -12.12
CA GLU A 278 -3.66 8.43 -13.04
C GLU A 278 -4.81 7.44 -12.83
N ILE A 279 -5.60 7.60 -11.77
CA ILE A 279 -6.72 6.72 -11.48
C ILE A 279 -7.82 6.95 -12.51
N SER A 280 -8.14 5.92 -13.29
CA SER A 280 -9.19 5.96 -14.33
C SER A 280 -10.46 5.18 -13.97
N ILE A 281 -10.40 4.32 -12.94
CA ILE A 281 -11.50 3.46 -12.52
C ILE A 281 -11.58 3.48 -11.00
N VAL A 282 -12.78 3.70 -10.47
CA VAL A 282 -13.04 3.71 -9.02
C VAL A 282 -14.11 2.67 -8.70
N ALA A 283 -13.90 1.91 -7.63
CA ALA A 283 -14.87 0.99 -7.07
C ALA A 283 -14.63 0.90 -5.56
N ALA A 284 -15.66 0.51 -4.82
CA ALA A 284 -15.58 0.30 -3.38
C ALA A 284 -16.11 -1.09 -2.98
N PRO A 285 -15.54 -2.20 -3.49
CA PRO A 285 -16.16 -3.51 -3.38
C PRO A 285 -16.50 -3.87 -1.93
N GLY A 286 -17.79 -4.06 -1.66
CA GLY A 286 -18.31 -4.44 -0.34
C GLY A 286 -19.21 -3.37 0.28
N TYR A 287 -19.15 -2.13 -0.22
CA TYR A 287 -19.94 -1.03 0.32
C TYR A 287 -21.45 -1.30 0.31
N SER A 288 -21.93 -2.13 -0.63
CA SER A 288 -23.35 -2.43 -0.84
C SER A 288 -23.86 -3.67 -0.09
N HIS A 289 -23.06 -4.21 0.85
CA HIS A 289 -23.44 -5.35 1.69
C HIS A 289 -24.42 -4.96 2.82
N SER A 290 -25.23 -5.93 3.27
CA SER A 290 -26.17 -5.77 4.39
C SER A 290 -27.28 -4.75 4.09
N TRP A 291 -27.81 -4.81 2.88
CA TRP A 291 -28.85 -3.89 2.38
C TRP A 291 -30.00 -3.65 3.34
N ASP A 292 -30.50 -4.72 3.97
CA ASP A 292 -31.68 -4.67 4.85
C ASP A 292 -31.51 -3.73 6.06
N THR A 293 -30.26 -3.46 6.46
CA THR A 293 -29.94 -2.61 7.62
C THR A 293 -29.25 -1.30 7.25
N ARG A 294 -28.66 -1.21 6.04
CA ARG A 294 -27.76 -0.11 5.63
C ARG A 294 -28.22 0.62 4.37
N ARG A 295 -29.50 0.54 4.02
CA ARG A 295 -30.06 1.12 2.80
C ARG A 295 -29.62 2.57 2.54
N ASP A 296 -29.76 3.43 3.54
CA ASP A 296 -29.46 4.85 3.41
C ASP A 296 -27.94 5.10 3.29
N ASP A 297 -27.13 4.38 4.08
CA ASP A 297 -25.67 4.45 3.99
C ASP A 297 -25.16 3.97 2.62
N ILE A 298 -25.68 2.87 2.10
CA ILE A 298 -25.29 2.30 0.80
C ILE A 298 -25.60 3.29 -0.33
N LEU A 299 -26.74 3.98 -0.25
CA LEU A 299 -27.09 5.01 -1.21
C LEU A 299 -26.15 6.22 -1.09
N ALA A 300 -25.89 6.70 0.13
CA ALA A 300 -24.97 7.80 0.37
C ALA A 300 -23.55 7.47 -0.13
N ILE A 301 -23.03 6.27 0.15
CA ILE A 301 -21.71 5.83 -0.32
C ILE A 301 -21.66 5.79 -1.86
N SER A 302 -22.70 5.30 -2.52
CA SER A 302 -22.76 5.33 -3.99
C SER A 302 -22.70 6.74 -4.55
N GLN A 303 -23.40 7.68 -3.89
CA GLN A 303 -23.35 9.09 -4.27
C GLN A 303 -21.96 9.69 -4.05
N GLU A 304 -21.27 9.38 -2.95
CA GLU A 304 -19.88 9.83 -2.73
C GLU A 304 -18.94 9.33 -3.84
N ILE A 305 -19.07 8.07 -4.26
CA ILE A 305 -18.26 7.52 -5.35
C ILE A 305 -18.58 8.21 -6.69
N ILE A 306 -19.85 8.50 -6.96
CA ILE A 306 -20.29 9.23 -8.15
C ILE A 306 -19.72 10.66 -8.13
N ILE A 307 -19.91 11.40 -7.04
CA ILE A 307 -19.43 12.77 -6.86
C ILE A 307 -17.91 12.84 -7.06
N HIS A 308 -17.17 11.87 -6.51
CA HIS A 308 -15.73 11.77 -6.71
C HIS A 308 -15.36 11.63 -8.20
N CYS A 309 -16.05 10.75 -8.92
CA CYS A 309 -15.77 10.53 -10.34
C CYS A 309 -16.16 11.74 -11.21
N GLU A 310 -17.27 12.40 -10.91
CA GLU A 310 -17.72 13.60 -11.60
C GLU A 310 -16.77 14.79 -11.37
N THR A 311 -16.30 14.95 -10.13
CA THR A 311 -15.38 16.03 -9.74
C THR A 311 -14.01 15.85 -10.39
N MET A 312 -13.47 14.62 -10.34
CA MET A 312 -12.14 14.33 -10.89
C MET A 312 -12.11 14.20 -12.42
N ARG A 313 -13.27 14.09 -13.08
CA ARG A 313 -13.49 14.02 -14.55
C ARG A 313 -12.85 12.85 -15.29
N TYR A 314 -11.59 12.50 -15.02
CA TYR A 314 -10.86 11.50 -15.79
C TYR A 314 -11.00 10.07 -15.27
N ARG A 315 -12.10 9.77 -14.56
CA ARG A 315 -12.35 8.45 -13.98
C ARG A 315 -13.82 8.09 -13.97
N VAL A 316 -14.11 6.78 -13.98
CA VAL A 316 -15.48 6.25 -13.94
C VAL A 316 -15.67 5.25 -12.79
N ALA A 317 -16.87 5.23 -12.23
CA ALA A 317 -17.25 4.31 -11.17
C ALA A 317 -17.78 2.98 -11.71
N ALA A 318 -17.35 1.88 -11.10
CA ALA A 318 -18.02 0.58 -11.17
C ALA A 318 -18.81 0.37 -9.87
N LEU A 319 -20.13 0.48 -9.96
CA LEU A 319 -21.04 0.38 -8.82
C LEU A 319 -21.65 -1.01 -8.70
N ASP A 320 -21.94 -1.38 -7.46
CA ASP A 320 -22.53 -2.66 -7.09
C ASP A 320 -24.02 -2.54 -6.88
N SER A 321 -24.77 -3.56 -7.29
CA SER A 321 -26.08 -3.77 -6.71
C SER A 321 -25.95 -4.07 -5.22
N PRO A 322 -26.94 -3.69 -4.39
CA PRO A 322 -27.04 -4.24 -3.05
C PRO A 322 -27.17 -5.76 -3.09
N ASP A 323 -26.78 -6.43 -2.01
CA ASP A 323 -26.87 -7.88 -1.88
C ASP A 323 -28.32 -8.38 -1.72
N ASN A 324 -28.56 -9.62 -2.10
CA ASN A 324 -29.82 -10.36 -2.01
C ASN A 324 -31.03 -9.66 -2.65
N GLN A 325 -30.80 -8.83 -3.67
CA GLN A 325 -31.87 -8.07 -4.31
C GLN A 325 -32.65 -8.86 -5.35
N SER A 326 -33.97 -8.71 -5.28
CA SER A 326 -34.88 -9.11 -6.35
C SER A 326 -34.75 -8.19 -7.57
N LEU A 327 -35.33 -8.62 -8.70
CA LEU A 327 -35.36 -7.80 -9.92
C LEU A 327 -36.09 -6.46 -9.73
N SER A 328 -37.11 -6.38 -8.87
CA SER A 328 -37.78 -5.11 -8.58
C SER A 328 -36.93 -4.24 -7.66
N GLY A 329 -36.35 -4.83 -6.59
CA GLY A 329 -35.51 -4.11 -5.64
C GLY A 329 -34.28 -3.48 -6.32
N VAL A 330 -33.60 -4.23 -7.19
CA VAL A 330 -32.45 -3.69 -7.94
C VAL A 330 -32.84 -2.55 -8.89
N ARG A 331 -34.06 -2.59 -9.46
CA ARG A 331 -34.57 -1.52 -10.32
C ARG A 331 -34.92 -0.27 -9.53
N GLU A 332 -35.58 -0.43 -8.40
CA GLU A 332 -35.91 0.66 -7.48
C GLU A 332 -34.64 1.35 -6.98
N TYR A 333 -33.64 0.57 -6.56
CA TYR A 333 -32.35 1.12 -6.15
C TYR A 333 -31.66 1.87 -7.29
N ARG A 334 -31.54 1.24 -8.46
CA ARG A 334 -30.91 1.84 -9.63
C ARG A 334 -31.58 3.16 -10.02
N ALA A 335 -32.90 3.29 -9.90
CA ALA A 335 -33.64 4.50 -10.26
C ALA A 335 -33.29 5.73 -9.40
N LEU A 336 -32.62 5.54 -8.26
CA LEU A 336 -32.17 6.63 -7.37
C LEU A 336 -30.84 7.26 -7.80
N LEU A 337 -30.20 6.72 -8.84
CA LEU A 337 -28.89 7.15 -9.32
C LEU A 337 -29.01 7.64 -10.77
N ASP A 338 -28.28 8.67 -11.14
CA ASP A 338 -28.17 9.11 -12.54
C ASP A 338 -26.84 9.84 -12.75
N THR A 339 -26.00 9.31 -13.63
CA THR A 339 -24.74 9.94 -14.04
C THR A 339 -24.19 9.26 -15.28
N THR A 340 -23.43 10.02 -16.06
CA THR A 340 -22.64 9.51 -17.19
C THR A 340 -21.35 8.82 -16.73
N TYR A 341 -20.90 9.06 -15.49
CA TYR A 341 -19.61 8.61 -14.96
C TYR A 341 -19.64 7.30 -14.18
N ALA A 342 -20.75 6.57 -14.19
CA ALA A 342 -20.84 5.29 -13.50
C ALA A 342 -21.53 4.22 -14.34
N ALA A 343 -21.14 2.96 -14.10
CA ALA A 343 -21.83 1.78 -14.58
C ALA A 343 -22.22 0.91 -13.38
N PHE A 344 -23.41 0.33 -13.44
CA PHE A 344 -24.00 -0.42 -12.34
C PHE A 344 -24.15 -1.90 -12.71
N TYR A 345 -23.73 -2.79 -11.82
CA TYR A 345 -23.61 -4.22 -12.09
C TYR A 345 -24.45 -5.07 -11.14
N TYR A 346 -25.08 -6.09 -11.71
CA TYR A 346 -25.93 -7.05 -10.99
C TYR A 346 -25.82 -8.42 -11.68
N PRO A 347 -25.89 -9.56 -10.97
CA PRO A 347 -25.92 -9.74 -9.52
C PRO A 347 -24.53 -9.99 -8.93
N TRP A 348 -24.47 -10.29 -7.63
CA TRP A 348 -23.22 -10.69 -6.96
C TRP A 348 -22.68 -12.00 -7.52
N VAL A 349 -21.36 -12.14 -7.47
CA VAL A 349 -20.61 -13.26 -8.05
C VAL A 349 -20.21 -14.23 -6.93
N ARG A 350 -20.47 -15.52 -7.12
CA ARG A 350 -20.04 -16.54 -6.16
C ARG A 350 -18.66 -17.08 -6.52
N ILE A 351 -17.79 -17.15 -5.53
CA ILE A 351 -16.45 -17.78 -5.63
C ILE A 351 -16.30 -18.87 -4.58
N ASN A 352 -15.39 -19.81 -4.80
CA ASN A 352 -14.89 -20.64 -3.71
C ASN A 352 -13.81 -19.84 -2.98
N ASP A 353 -14.08 -19.40 -1.76
CA ASP A 353 -13.10 -18.66 -0.98
C ASP A 353 -11.89 -19.55 -0.71
N PRO A 354 -10.68 -19.17 -1.17
CA PRO A 354 -9.50 -19.96 -0.89
C PRO A 354 -9.24 -20.06 0.62
N VAL A 355 -9.64 -19.07 1.43
CA VAL A 355 -9.35 -19.03 2.88
C VAL A 355 -10.29 -19.90 3.69
N SER A 356 -11.60 -19.72 3.55
CA SER A 356 -12.59 -20.51 4.31
C SER A 356 -12.96 -21.84 3.64
N GLU A 357 -12.58 -22.05 2.38
CA GLU A 357 -13.03 -23.16 1.52
C GLU A 357 -14.56 -23.26 1.41
N ARG A 358 -15.25 -22.14 1.59
CA ARG A 358 -16.70 -22.03 1.44
C ARG A 358 -17.03 -21.20 0.21
N VAL A 359 -18.19 -21.48 -0.36
CA VAL A 359 -18.74 -20.63 -1.40
C VAL A 359 -19.24 -19.34 -0.75
N ILE A 360 -18.67 -18.20 -1.15
CA ILE A 360 -19.09 -16.87 -0.72
C ILE A 360 -19.58 -16.06 -1.92
N SER A 361 -20.52 -15.16 -1.69
CA SER A 361 -20.94 -14.16 -2.67
C SER A 361 -20.11 -12.90 -2.47
N LEU A 362 -19.57 -12.36 -3.56
CA LEU A 362 -18.79 -11.14 -3.59
C LEU A 362 -19.43 -10.11 -4.54
N PRO A 363 -19.28 -8.81 -4.23
CA PRO A 363 -19.82 -7.72 -5.03
C PRO A 363 -19.19 -7.69 -6.44
N PRO A 364 -19.96 -7.35 -7.48
CA PRO A 364 -19.50 -7.43 -8.86
C PRO A 364 -18.43 -6.40 -9.25
N SER A 365 -18.36 -5.24 -8.62
CA SER A 365 -17.49 -4.10 -8.96
C SER A 365 -16.02 -4.49 -8.96
N GLY A 366 -15.57 -5.28 -7.98
CA GLY A 366 -14.20 -5.78 -7.92
C GLY A 366 -13.84 -6.68 -9.11
N PHE A 367 -14.77 -7.49 -9.60
CA PHE A 367 -14.57 -8.26 -10.83
C PHE A 367 -14.57 -7.35 -12.06
N MET A 368 -15.45 -6.34 -12.06
CA MET A 368 -15.60 -5.42 -13.18
C MET A 368 -14.38 -4.53 -13.39
N THR A 369 -13.78 -4.00 -12.33
CA THR A 369 -12.54 -3.22 -12.45
C THR A 369 -11.40 -4.04 -13.03
N GLY A 370 -11.28 -5.32 -12.65
CA GLY A 370 -10.33 -6.26 -13.27
C GLY A 370 -10.65 -6.56 -14.75
N ILE A 371 -11.93 -6.64 -15.12
CA ILE A 371 -12.36 -6.80 -16.51
C ILE A 371 -12.07 -5.55 -17.33
N TYR A 372 -12.32 -4.35 -16.80
CA TYR A 372 -11.98 -3.08 -17.45
C TYR A 372 -10.49 -3.00 -17.72
N ALA A 373 -9.65 -3.21 -16.70
CA ALA A 373 -8.19 -3.17 -16.87
C ALA A 373 -7.71 -4.17 -17.92
N ARG A 374 -8.22 -5.41 -17.89
CA ARG A 374 -7.89 -6.42 -18.90
C ARG A 374 -8.32 -6.01 -20.30
N ASN A 375 -9.55 -5.50 -20.45
CA ASN A 375 -10.11 -5.06 -21.71
C ASN A 375 -9.28 -3.95 -22.34
N ASP A 376 -8.91 -2.97 -21.53
CA ASP A 376 -8.16 -1.80 -21.99
C ASP A 376 -6.73 -2.17 -22.42
N ILE A 377 -6.08 -3.07 -21.68
CA ILE A 377 -4.73 -3.56 -22.03
C ILE A 377 -4.75 -4.41 -23.31
N GLN A 378 -5.77 -5.25 -23.48
CA GLN A 378 -5.80 -6.23 -24.58
C GLN A 378 -6.30 -5.65 -25.91
N ILE A 379 -7.23 -4.70 -25.86
CA ILE A 379 -7.91 -4.18 -27.05
C ILE A 379 -7.92 -2.64 -27.01
N GLY A 380 -8.27 -2.07 -25.87
CA GLY A 380 -8.38 -0.62 -25.70
C GLY A 380 -9.73 -0.19 -25.14
N VAL A 381 -9.74 1.00 -24.55
CA VAL A 381 -10.91 1.56 -23.85
C VAL A 381 -12.13 1.78 -24.75
N HIS A 382 -11.92 1.94 -26.06
CA HIS A 382 -12.98 2.10 -27.07
C HIS A 382 -13.87 0.85 -27.19
N LYS A 383 -13.37 -0.34 -26.85
CA LYS A 383 -14.15 -1.59 -26.90
C LYS A 383 -14.96 -1.76 -25.61
N ALA A 384 -16.24 -2.08 -25.75
CA ALA A 384 -17.14 -2.37 -24.64
C ALA A 384 -16.66 -3.53 -23.75
N PRO A 385 -16.51 -3.33 -22.42
CA PRO A 385 -16.13 -4.40 -21.48
C PRO A 385 -17.30 -5.38 -21.19
N ALA A 386 -18.04 -5.76 -22.21
CA ALA A 386 -19.10 -6.77 -22.20
C ALA A 386 -18.65 -8.02 -22.98
N ASN A 387 -19.40 -9.11 -22.81
CA ASN A 387 -19.09 -10.45 -23.35
C ASN A 387 -17.77 -11.05 -22.80
N GLU A 388 -17.27 -10.48 -21.71
CA GLU A 388 -16.04 -10.85 -21.03
C GLU A 388 -16.29 -11.94 -19.98
N VAL A 389 -15.35 -12.89 -19.87
CA VAL A 389 -15.42 -13.94 -18.84
C VAL A 389 -15.09 -13.33 -17.46
N VAL A 390 -15.91 -13.67 -16.46
CA VAL A 390 -15.65 -13.36 -15.06
C VAL A 390 -14.74 -14.46 -14.49
N ARG A 391 -13.45 -14.18 -14.39
CA ARG A 391 -12.45 -15.16 -13.90
C ARG A 391 -12.66 -15.40 -12.40
N GLY A 392 -12.50 -16.64 -11.96
CA GLY A 392 -12.69 -17.05 -10.56
C GLY A 392 -14.15 -17.25 -10.15
N ALA A 393 -15.12 -16.82 -10.96
CA ALA A 393 -16.53 -17.04 -10.70
C ALA A 393 -16.90 -18.52 -10.88
N ILE A 394 -17.53 -19.09 -9.86
CA ILE A 394 -18.11 -20.44 -9.90
C ILE A 394 -19.64 -20.41 -9.96
N GLY A 395 -20.24 -19.26 -9.68
CA GLY A 395 -21.69 -19.07 -9.68
C GLY A 395 -22.07 -17.61 -9.61
N LEU A 396 -23.39 -17.38 -9.58
CA LEU A 396 -24.00 -16.07 -9.39
C LEU A 396 -25.00 -16.18 -8.24
N GLU A 397 -25.22 -15.09 -7.54
CA GLU A 397 -26.26 -14.98 -6.53
C GLU A 397 -27.64 -15.26 -7.10
N THR A 398 -27.95 -14.66 -8.26
CA THR A 398 -29.19 -14.87 -9.00
C THR A 398 -28.87 -15.24 -10.46
N LEU A 399 -29.53 -16.26 -11.00
CA LEU A 399 -29.39 -16.58 -12.43
C LEU A 399 -30.37 -15.74 -13.25
N ILE A 400 -29.82 -14.89 -14.11
CA ILE A 400 -30.60 -13.98 -14.95
C ILE A 400 -30.81 -14.59 -16.33
N ASN A 401 -32.08 -14.76 -16.70
CA ASN A 401 -32.47 -15.23 -18.03
C ASN A 401 -32.56 -14.06 -19.04
N LYS A 402 -32.81 -14.39 -20.31
CA LYS A 402 -32.85 -13.38 -21.38
C LYS A 402 -33.96 -12.34 -21.17
N GLY A 403 -35.18 -12.78 -20.88
CA GLY A 403 -36.32 -11.86 -20.70
C GLY A 403 -36.14 -10.91 -19.52
N GLN A 404 -35.55 -11.38 -18.42
CA GLN A 404 -35.21 -10.54 -17.27
C GLN A 404 -34.15 -9.50 -17.65
N GLN A 405 -33.11 -9.91 -18.38
CA GLN A 405 -32.10 -8.99 -18.88
C GLN A 405 -32.69 -7.93 -19.83
N ASP A 406 -33.61 -8.31 -20.71
CA ASP A 406 -34.27 -7.40 -21.65
C ASP A 406 -35.04 -6.27 -20.94
N VAL A 407 -35.47 -6.50 -19.68
CA VAL A 407 -36.09 -5.48 -18.81
C VAL A 407 -35.06 -4.65 -18.04
N LEU A 408 -33.97 -5.28 -17.57
CA LEU A 408 -32.95 -4.61 -16.75
C LEU A 408 -32.03 -3.70 -17.56
N ASN A 409 -31.60 -4.16 -18.74
CA ASN A 409 -30.60 -3.49 -19.56
C ASN A 409 -31.04 -2.08 -20.07
N PRO A 410 -32.31 -1.85 -20.46
CA PRO A 410 -32.84 -0.51 -20.70
C PRO A 410 -32.57 0.51 -19.60
N LEU A 411 -32.50 0.06 -18.34
CA LEU A 411 -32.32 0.90 -17.16
C LEU A 411 -30.83 1.13 -16.81
N GLY A 412 -29.89 0.68 -17.67
CA GLY A 412 -28.46 0.77 -17.38
C GLY A 412 -27.98 -0.24 -16.32
N ILE A 413 -28.73 -1.32 -16.10
CA ILE A 413 -28.33 -2.41 -15.21
C ILE A 413 -27.57 -3.46 -16.02
N ASN A 414 -26.25 -3.50 -15.85
CA ASN A 414 -25.38 -4.41 -16.57
C ASN A 414 -25.39 -5.79 -15.91
N CYS A 415 -26.03 -6.75 -16.58
CA CYS A 415 -26.21 -8.09 -16.03
C CYS A 415 -24.95 -8.95 -16.18
N ILE A 416 -24.55 -9.66 -15.13
CA ILE A 416 -23.63 -10.79 -15.21
C ILE A 416 -24.47 -12.06 -15.35
N ARG A 417 -24.17 -12.90 -16.36
CA ARG A 417 -25.01 -14.04 -16.74
C ARG A 417 -24.19 -15.29 -16.96
N PHE A 418 -24.78 -16.42 -16.62
CA PHE A 418 -24.27 -17.74 -17.00
C PHE A 418 -24.73 -18.09 -18.42
N PHE A 419 -23.80 -18.55 -19.24
CA PHE A 419 -24.06 -19.09 -20.56
C PHE A 419 -23.52 -20.52 -20.63
N GLU A 420 -24.38 -21.46 -21.00
CA GLU A 420 -23.97 -22.84 -21.20
C GLU A 420 -22.85 -22.94 -22.24
N GLY A 421 -21.80 -23.71 -21.94
CA GLY A 421 -20.60 -23.86 -22.78
C GLY A 421 -19.68 -22.62 -22.85
N ARG A 422 -20.10 -21.46 -22.33
CA ARG A 422 -19.33 -20.20 -22.38
C ARG A 422 -18.99 -19.63 -21.01
N GLY A 423 -19.53 -20.21 -19.93
CA GLY A 423 -19.27 -19.81 -18.55
C GLY A 423 -20.00 -18.52 -18.14
N ILE A 424 -19.56 -17.94 -17.03
CA ILE A 424 -20.11 -16.69 -16.47
C ILE A 424 -19.48 -15.50 -17.19
N ARG A 425 -20.32 -14.62 -17.74
CA ARG A 425 -19.89 -13.47 -18.53
C ARG A 425 -20.63 -12.22 -18.14
N VAL A 426 -19.94 -11.09 -18.24
CA VAL A 426 -20.57 -9.77 -18.19
C VAL A 426 -21.34 -9.56 -19.48
N TRP A 427 -22.58 -9.10 -19.37
CA TRP A 427 -23.50 -9.02 -20.49
C TRP A 427 -24.24 -7.68 -20.53
N GLY A 428 -23.50 -6.60 -20.32
CA GLY A 428 -23.93 -5.21 -20.44
C GLY A 428 -22.74 -4.27 -20.33
N ALA A 429 -22.81 -3.13 -21.02
CA ALA A 429 -21.80 -2.06 -20.96
C ALA A 429 -22.46 -0.69 -21.11
N ARG A 430 -23.58 -0.47 -20.41
CA ARG A 430 -24.28 0.81 -20.34
C ARG A 430 -23.86 1.59 -19.11
N THR A 431 -23.88 2.91 -19.20
CA THR A 431 -23.77 3.79 -18.03
C THR A 431 -25.10 3.79 -17.27
N ILE A 432 -25.12 4.50 -16.15
CA ILE A 432 -26.34 4.79 -15.42
C ILE A 432 -27.02 6.11 -15.83
N SER A 433 -26.67 6.63 -17.00
CA SER A 433 -27.21 7.92 -17.46
C SER A 433 -28.62 7.80 -18.03
N SER A 434 -29.42 8.83 -17.78
CA SER A 434 -30.66 9.13 -18.51
C SER A 434 -30.42 9.76 -19.89
N ASP A 435 -29.20 10.27 -20.15
CA ASP A 435 -28.80 10.86 -21.43
C ASP A 435 -28.49 9.78 -22.48
N PRO A 436 -29.23 9.73 -23.61
CA PRO A 436 -28.97 8.77 -24.68
C PRO A 436 -27.59 8.90 -25.33
N GLU A 437 -26.97 10.08 -25.34
CA GLU A 437 -25.62 10.28 -25.92
C GLU A 437 -24.57 9.52 -25.11
N TRP A 438 -24.72 9.50 -23.79
CA TRP A 438 -23.80 8.86 -22.86
C TRP A 438 -24.25 7.46 -22.42
N LYS A 439 -25.15 6.84 -23.18
CA LYS A 439 -25.74 5.52 -22.87
C LYS A 439 -24.69 4.42 -22.67
N TYR A 440 -23.61 4.41 -23.45
CA TYR A 440 -22.62 3.32 -23.45
C TYR A 440 -21.37 3.68 -22.66
N LEU A 441 -20.95 2.75 -21.81
CA LEU A 441 -19.80 2.91 -20.94
C LEU A 441 -18.50 3.10 -21.72
N ASN A 442 -18.25 2.31 -22.75
CA ASN A 442 -17.03 2.46 -23.55
C ASN A 442 -16.96 3.82 -24.25
N ILE A 443 -18.10 4.39 -24.64
CA ILE A 443 -18.14 5.74 -25.22
C ILE A 443 -17.72 6.76 -24.17
N ARG A 444 -18.32 6.75 -22.97
CA ARG A 444 -17.90 7.65 -21.88
C ARG A 444 -16.41 7.48 -21.57
N ARG A 445 -15.94 6.25 -21.37
CA ARG A 445 -14.56 5.96 -21.01
C ARG A 445 -13.58 6.37 -22.11
N TYR A 446 -13.97 6.23 -23.37
CA TYR A 446 -13.14 6.65 -24.49
C TYR A 446 -13.04 8.18 -24.57
N PHE A 447 -14.12 8.92 -24.36
CA PHE A 447 -14.05 10.38 -24.26
C PHE A 447 -13.19 10.84 -23.09
N VAL A 448 -13.33 10.21 -21.92
CA VAL A 448 -12.46 10.45 -20.76
C VAL A 448 -10.98 10.22 -21.12
N TYR A 449 -10.67 9.15 -21.85
CA TYR A 449 -9.32 8.87 -22.34
C TYR A 449 -8.80 9.94 -23.31
N LEU A 450 -9.62 10.37 -24.27
CA LEU A 450 -9.24 11.40 -25.24
C LEU A 450 -8.99 12.74 -24.53
N GLU A 451 -9.91 13.17 -23.64
CA GLU A 451 -9.79 14.39 -22.84
C GLU A 451 -8.51 14.39 -22.01
N ALA A 452 -8.27 13.33 -21.22
CA ALA A 452 -7.09 13.23 -20.38
C ALA A 452 -5.77 13.18 -21.18
N SER A 453 -5.76 12.49 -22.33
CA SER A 453 -4.58 12.39 -23.18
C SER A 453 -4.24 13.74 -23.84
N ILE A 454 -5.25 14.45 -24.33
CA ILE A 454 -5.08 15.76 -24.95
C ILE A 454 -4.64 16.79 -23.91
N ASP A 455 -5.27 16.82 -22.74
CA ASP A 455 -4.94 17.72 -21.64
C ASP A 455 -3.47 17.54 -21.21
N ARG A 456 -3.05 16.30 -20.94
CA ARG A 456 -1.66 16.00 -20.57
C ARG A 456 -0.66 16.34 -21.66
N ALA A 457 -0.96 16.00 -22.91
CA ALA A 457 -0.04 16.23 -24.03
C ALA A 457 0.08 17.71 -24.42
N THR A 458 -0.90 18.55 -24.04
CA THR A 458 -0.92 19.98 -24.39
C THR A 458 -0.54 20.90 -23.23
N GLN A 459 -0.06 20.37 -22.10
CA GLN A 459 0.40 21.17 -20.95
C GLN A 459 1.52 22.18 -21.30
N TRP A 460 2.33 21.90 -22.32
CA TRP A 460 3.36 22.84 -22.81
C TRP A 460 2.78 24.16 -23.35
N ALA A 461 1.49 24.22 -23.66
CA ALA A 461 0.83 25.43 -24.15
C ALA A 461 0.52 26.44 -23.05
N VAL A 462 0.54 26.01 -21.78
CA VAL A 462 0.27 26.87 -20.63
C VAL A 462 1.40 27.89 -20.47
N PHE A 463 1.05 29.17 -20.29
CA PHE A 463 1.98 30.31 -20.21
C PHE A 463 2.76 30.66 -21.48
N GLU A 464 2.45 30.04 -22.62
CA GLU A 464 2.99 30.47 -23.91
C GLU A 464 2.30 31.76 -24.43
N PRO A 465 2.97 32.56 -25.28
CA PRO A 465 2.35 33.72 -25.90
C PRO A 465 1.08 33.35 -26.70
N ASN A 466 -0.08 33.84 -26.23
CA ASN A 466 -1.38 33.53 -26.80
C ASN A 466 -1.58 34.22 -28.16
N GLY A 467 -1.42 33.47 -29.25
CA GLY A 467 -1.61 33.96 -30.62
C GLY A 467 -1.62 32.84 -31.65
N GLU A 468 -1.80 33.20 -32.93
CA GLU A 468 -2.04 32.25 -34.03
C GLU A 468 -1.02 31.11 -34.12
N ARG A 469 0.26 31.37 -33.80
CA ARG A 469 1.30 30.34 -33.77
C ARG A 469 1.01 29.25 -32.73
N LEU A 470 0.61 29.65 -31.52
CA LEU A 470 0.25 28.71 -30.44
C LEU A 470 -0.98 27.91 -30.84
N TRP A 471 -2.03 28.58 -31.33
CA TRP A 471 -3.28 27.94 -31.75
C TRP A 471 -3.05 26.89 -32.85
N ALA A 472 -2.23 27.23 -33.85
CA ALA A 472 -1.87 26.32 -34.93
C ALA A 472 -1.07 25.10 -34.43
N ASN A 473 -0.18 25.29 -33.47
CA ASN A 473 0.61 24.19 -32.89
C ASN A 473 -0.26 23.26 -32.04
N VAL A 474 -1.16 23.80 -31.22
CA VAL A 474 -2.13 23.03 -30.42
C VAL A 474 -3.06 22.25 -31.34
N ARG A 475 -3.67 22.92 -32.33
CA ARG A 475 -4.52 22.28 -33.34
C ARG A 475 -3.80 21.11 -34.02
N ARG A 476 -2.59 21.32 -34.55
CA ARG A 476 -1.82 20.27 -35.23
C ARG A 476 -1.50 19.09 -34.31
N SER A 477 -1.19 19.36 -33.04
CA SER A 477 -0.89 18.30 -32.06
C SER A 477 -2.12 17.43 -31.79
N VAL A 478 -3.29 18.06 -31.59
CA VAL A 478 -4.55 17.36 -31.38
C VAL A 478 -4.99 16.59 -32.64
N GLU A 479 -4.89 17.21 -33.82
CA GLU A 479 -5.21 16.57 -35.10
C GLU A 479 -4.35 15.32 -35.33
N GLY A 480 -3.04 15.39 -35.07
CA GLY A 480 -2.14 14.24 -35.23
C GLY A 480 -2.45 13.08 -34.27
N PHE A 481 -2.88 13.39 -33.04
CA PHE A 481 -3.35 12.38 -32.10
C PHE A 481 -4.64 11.70 -32.59
N LEU A 482 -5.67 12.49 -32.94
CA LEU A 482 -6.95 11.95 -33.41
C LEU A 482 -6.85 11.22 -34.75
N GLU A 483 -5.93 11.64 -35.62
CA GLU A 483 -5.60 10.90 -36.85
C GLU A 483 -5.03 9.52 -36.53
N THR A 484 -4.20 9.41 -35.49
CA THR A 484 -3.68 8.11 -35.04
C THR A 484 -4.82 7.22 -34.54
N GLU A 485 -5.72 7.76 -33.70
CA GLU A 485 -6.89 7.02 -33.21
C GLU A 485 -7.82 6.56 -34.35
N TRP A 486 -8.01 7.38 -35.39
CA TRP A 486 -8.78 7.00 -36.57
C TRP A 486 -8.09 5.92 -37.41
N ARG A 487 -6.78 6.05 -37.66
CA ARG A 487 -5.99 5.04 -38.40
C ARG A 487 -5.98 3.68 -37.71
N GLU A 488 -6.03 3.68 -36.38
CA GLU A 488 -6.18 2.46 -35.56
C GLU A 488 -7.62 1.93 -35.51
N GLY A 489 -8.56 2.56 -36.22
CA GLY A 489 -9.94 2.11 -36.33
C GLY A 489 -10.77 2.33 -35.07
N ARG A 490 -10.43 3.33 -34.25
CA ARG A 490 -11.15 3.65 -33.00
C ARG A 490 -12.23 4.73 -33.20
N LEU A 491 -12.12 5.51 -34.27
CA LEU A 491 -13.10 6.50 -34.72
C LEU A 491 -13.85 6.00 -35.96
N ALA A 492 -15.11 6.40 -36.10
CA ALA A 492 -15.95 6.11 -37.25
C ALA A 492 -15.63 7.05 -38.43
N GLY A 493 -16.09 6.72 -39.64
CA GLY A 493 -15.93 7.55 -40.83
C GLY A 493 -14.91 6.99 -41.84
N ALA A 494 -15.21 7.15 -43.13
CA ALA A 494 -14.34 6.72 -44.23
C ALA A 494 -13.24 7.74 -44.54
N ALA A 495 -13.42 9.00 -44.12
CA ALA A 495 -12.45 10.09 -44.23
C ALA A 495 -12.26 10.79 -42.87
N LEU A 496 -11.16 11.53 -42.71
CA LEU A 496 -10.82 12.20 -41.45
C LEU A 496 -11.88 13.23 -41.03
N GLU A 497 -12.47 13.93 -41.99
CA GLU A 497 -13.47 14.97 -41.77
C GLU A 497 -14.82 14.40 -41.26
N GLU A 498 -15.08 13.11 -41.50
CA GLU A 498 -16.22 12.39 -40.95
C GLU A 498 -15.93 11.85 -39.54
N ALA A 499 -14.66 11.66 -39.21
CA ALA A 499 -14.19 11.06 -37.97
C ALA A 499 -14.03 12.08 -36.85
N PHE A 500 -13.46 13.24 -37.14
CA PHE A 500 -13.28 14.30 -36.16
C PHE A 500 -13.11 15.68 -36.80
N PHE A 501 -13.22 16.72 -35.98
CA PHE A 501 -12.76 18.06 -36.32
C PHE A 501 -12.03 18.68 -35.14
N VAL A 502 -11.05 19.55 -35.43
CA VAL A 502 -10.36 20.38 -34.45
C VAL A 502 -10.38 21.83 -34.93
N ARG A 503 -10.89 22.74 -34.12
CA ARG A 503 -10.89 24.18 -34.40
C ARG A 503 -10.24 24.92 -33.25
N CYS A 504 -9.11 25.56 -33.52
CA CYS A 504 -8.43 26.46 -32.60
C CYS A 504 -7.91 27.63 -33.42
N ASP A 505 -8.73 28.67 -33.54
CA ASP A 505 -8.45 29.88 -34.31
C ASP A 505 -9.38 31.00 -33.84
N ARG A 506 -9.32 32.16 -34.51
CA ARG A 506 -10.11 33.33 -34.11
C ARG A 506 -11.63 33.09 -34.11
N SER A 507 -12.14 32.09 -34.84
CA SER A 507 -13.58 31.77 -34.86
C SER A 507 -14.08 31.13 -33.56
N THR A 508 -13.19 30.58 -32.73
CA THR A 508 -13.55 29.91 -31.47
C THR A 508 -13.41 30.82 -30.25
N MET A 509 -12.91 32.06 -30.42
CA MET A 509 -12.55 32.96 -29.33
C MET A 509 -12.98 34.40 -29.60
N THR A 510 -13.58 35.05 -28.61
CA THR A 510 -13.86 36.49 -28.64
C THR A 510 -12.62 37.32 -28.28
N GLN A 511 -12.65 38.64 -28.47
CA GLN A 511 -11.55 39.50 -27.98
C GLN A 511 -11.41 39.41 -26.46
N ASN A 512 -12.53 39.36 -25.75
CA ASN A 512 -12.55 39.20 -24.30
C ASN A 512 -11.89 37.89 -23.84
N ASP A 513 -12.03 36.79 -24.59
CA ASP A 513 -11.35 35.54 -24.25
C ASP A 513 -9.83 35.71 -24.31
N ILE A 514 -9.31 36.33 -25.38
CA ILE A 514 -7.88 36.60 -25.55
C ILE A 514 -7.35 37.55 -24.47
N ASP A 515 -8.08 38.64 -24.20
CA ASP A 515 -7.69 39.63 -23.19
C ASP A 515 -7.62 39.02 -21.78
N ASN A 516 -8.41 37.97 -21.51
CA ASN A 516 -8.37 37.19 -20.28
C ASN A 516 -7.45 35.94 -20.36
N GLY A 517 -6.60 35.85 -21.39
CA GLY A 517 -5.63 34.75 -21.54
C GLY A 517 -6.24 33.38 -21.85
N ARG A 518 -7.51 33.32 -22.31
CA ARG A 518 -8.19 32.07 -22.64
C ARG A 518 -7.90 31.69 -24.09
N MET A 519 -7.58 30.41 -24.29
CA MET A 519 -7.50 29.77 -25.59
C MET A 519 -8.55 28.66 -25.65
N ILE A 520 -9.46 28.71 -26.64
CA ILE A 520 -10.56 27.74 -26.77
C ILE A 520 -10.32 26.88 -28.01
N CYS A 521 -10.09 25.58 -27.79
CA CYS A 521 -10.01 24.57 -28.83
C CYS A 521 -11.29 23.74 -28.84
N LEU A 522 -12.05 23.78 -29.93
CA LEU A 522 -13.26 22.98 -30.12
C LEU A 522 -12.89 21.69 -30.83
N ILE A 523 -13.24 20.56 -30.21
CA ILE A 523 -12.93 19.23 -30.71
C ILE A 523 -14.24 18.45 -30.78
N GLY A 524 -14.52 17.87 -31.94
CA GLY A 524 -15.61 16.90 -32.10
C GLY A 524 -15.06 15.59 -32.62
N VAL A 525 -15.54 14.48 -32.07
CA VAL A 525 -15.11 13.12 -32.46
C VAL A 525 -16.32 12.22 -32.68
N SER A 526 -16.19 11.30 -33.63
CA SER A 526 -17.22 10.32 -34.00
C SER A 526 -16.78 8.93 -33.52
N PRO A 527 -17.28 8.46 -32.36
CA PRO A 527 -16.87 7.18 -31.80
C PRO A 527 -17.58 5.99 -32.48
N LEU A 528 -17.01 4.80 -32.35
CA LEU A 528 -17.66 3.56 -32.75
C LEU A 528 -18.60 3.03 -31.66
N TYR A 529 -19.89 2.94 -31.99
CA TYR A 529 -20.91 2.40 -31.09
C TYR A 529 -20.88 0.86 -31.07
N PRO A 530 -21.10 0.23 -29.90
CA PRO A 530 -21.11 -1.22 -29.81
C PRO A 530 -22.34 -1.84 -30.48
N ALA A 531 -22.14 -2.98 -31.16
CA ALA A 531 -23.23 -3.80 -31.70
C ALA A 531 -23.91 -4.60 -30.59
N GLU A 532 -24.82 -3.96 -29.85
CA GLU A 532 -25.55 -4.57 -28.73
C GLU A 532 -26.58 -5.62 -29.16
N PHE A 533 -27.23 -5.40 -30.32
CA PHE A 533 -28.23 -6.31 -30.88
C PHE A 533 -27.85 -6.73 -32.30
N VAL A 534 -27.87 -8.04 -32.56
CA VAL A 534 -27.74 -8.60 -33.90
C VAL A 534 -29.09 -9.23 -34.29
N ILE A 535 -29.80 -8.60 -35.22
CA ILE A 535 -31.14 -9.01 -35.64
C ILE A 535 -31.04 -9.66 -37.02
N PHE A 536 -31.24 -10.98 -37.09
CA PHE A 536 -31.41 -11.70 -38.35
C PHE A 536 -32.90 -11.69 -38.74
N ARG A 537 -33.22 -11.15 -39.91
CA ARG A 537 -34.58 -11.20 -40.49
C ARG A 537 -34.59 -12.28 -41.57
N ILE A 538 -35.26 -13.39 -41.31
CA ILE A 538 -35.39 -14.51 -42.25
C ILE A 538 -36.83 -14.51 -42.77
N GLY A 539 -36.98 -14.41 -44.10
CA GLY A 539 -38.27 -14.48 -44.79
C GLY A 539 -38.34 -15.68 -45.72
N GLN A 540 -39.55 -16.13 -46.02
CA GLN A 540 -39.76 -17.16 -47.02
C GLN A 540 -39.53 -16.59 -48.43
N TRP A 541 -38.70 -17.27 -49.19
CA TRP A 541 -38.45 -16.96 -50.60
C TRP A 541 -39.58 -17.53 -51.46
N THR A 542 -40.34 -16.68 -52.15
CA THR A 542 -41.36 -17.08 -53.14
C THR A 542 -40.91 -16.73 -54.55
N ALA A 543 -41.21 -17.62 -55.51
CA ALA A 543 -40.66 -17.59 -56.87
C ALA A 543 -41.18 -16.44 -57.76
N ASP A 544 -42.24 -15.74 -57.35
CA ASP A 544 -42.84 -14.66 -58.14
C ASP A 544 -42.41 -13.29 -57.63
N ARG A 545 -41.26 -12.79 -58.13
CA ARG A 545 -40.98 -11.35 -58.06
C ARG A 545 -40.10 -10.86 -59.21
N ARG A 546 -40.57 -9.76 -59.81
CA ARG A 546 -39.78 -8.85 -60.64
C ARG A 546 -38.78 -8.08 -59.78
#